data_AF-A0A973DYB4-F1
#
_entry.id   AF-A0A973DYB4-F1
#
_cell.length_a   1.000
_cell.length_b   1.000
_cell.length_c   1.000
_cell.angle_alpha   90.00
_cell.angle_beta   90.00
_cell.angle_gamma   90.00
#
_symmetry.space_group_name_H-M   'P 1'
#
loop_
_entity.id
_entity.type
_entity.pdbx_description
1 polymer ?
#
loop_
_entity_poly.entity_id
_entity_poly.type
_entity_poly.pdbx_seq_one_letter_code
_entity_poly.pdbx_strand_id
1 'polypeptide(L)'
;MTNIEIAREAKKPIFEKRDAAFGSGVCQARHGDFAPIYPNNMPLAEKVPTICARICRTNNGLMGQRIAISRICGNFWGYGDQPACMAKTGYSFSNHPTKMGGMRA
;
A
#
# COMPACT_ATOMS: atom_id res chain seq x y z
N MET A 1 47.00 -26.76 -12.07
CA MET A 1 45.68 -26.14 -11.78
C MET A 1 45.42 -25.13 -12.87
N THR A 2 44.47 -25.40 -13.77
CA THR A 2 44.25 -24.61 -14.99
C THR A 2 43.38 -23.39 -14.69
N ASN A 3 43.60 -22.30 -15.44
CA ASN A 3 42.97 -20.98 -15.30
C ASN A 3 41.42 -20.96 -15.35
N ILE A 4 40.78 -22.11 -15.50
CA ILE A 4 39.33 -22.30 -15.59
C ILE A 4 38.70 -22.34 -14.18
N GLU A 5 39.41 -22.80 -13.16
CA GLU A 5 38.87 -22.89 -11.78
C GLU A 5 38.77 -21.52 -11.11
N ILE A 6 39.70 -20.60 -11.39
CA ILE A 6 39.71 -19.24 -10.83
C ILE A 6 38.51 -18.40 -11.34
N ALA A 7 38.05 -18.64 -12.57
CA ALA A 7 36.92 -17.92 -13.16
C ALA A 7 35.54 -18.35 -12.62
N ARG A 8 35.43 -19.50 -11.96
CA ARG A 8 34.18 -19.96 -11.32
C ARG A 8 33.97 -19.34 -9.94
N GLU A 9 35.05 -19.02 -9.22
CA GLU A 9 34.99 -18.38 -7.90
C GLU A 9 34.53 -16.90 -7.98
N ALA A 10 34.85 -16.21 -9.08
CA ALA A 10 34.62 -14.78 -9.25
C ALA A 10 33.20 -14.39 -9.74
N LYS A 11 32.32 -15.37 -10.03
CA LYS A 11 30.97 -15.13 -10.53
C LYS A 11 29.86 -15.43 -9.50
N LYS A 12 30.19 -15.36 -8.20
CA LYS A 12 29.15 -15.37 -7.16
C LYS A 12 28.29 -14.10 -7.33
N PRO A 13 26.99 -14.24 -7.63
CA PRO A 13 26.14 -13.09 -7.88
C PRO A 13 26.09 -12.23 -6.62
N ILE A 14 26.32 -10.94 -6.81
CA ILE A 14 26.28 -9.86 -5.81
C ILE A 14 24.91 -9.81 -5.07
N PHE A 15 23.93 -10.57 -5.53
CA PHE A 15 22.57 -10.69 -5.01
C PHE A 15 22.37 -11.72 -3.89
N GLU A 16 23.29 -12.66 -3.64
CA GLU A 16 23.05 -13.74 -2.66
C GLU A 16 23.27 -13.30 -1.20
N LYS A 17 23.92 -12.15 -0.97
CA LYS A 17 24.33 -11.71 0.38
C LYS A 17 23.47 -10.61 1.01
N ARG A 18 22.32 -10.27 0.43
CA ARG A 18 21.32 -9.42 1.11
C ARG A 18 20.08 -10.25 1.44
N ASP A 19 20.00 -10.61 2.72
CA ASP A 19 18.76 -10.57 3.50
C ASP A 19 17.82 -11.79 3.54
N ALA A 20 18.19 -12.98 3.02
CA ALA A 20 17.41 -14.19 3.31
C ALA A 20 17.35 -14.50 4.83
N ALA A 21 18.45 -14.23 5.54
CA ALA A 21 18.53 -14.32 7.00
C ALA A 21 17.76 -13.18 7.72
N PHE A 22 17.65 -12.00 7.10
CA PHE A 22 16.93 -10.87 7.70
C PHE A 22 15.42 -11.05 7.58
N GLY A 23 14.93 -11.49 6.42
CA GLY A 23 13.50 -11.79 6.21
C GLY A 23 13.01 -12.91 7.13
N SER A 24 13.75 -14.01 7.23
CA SER A 24 13.45 -15.09 8.18
C SER A 24 13.53 -14.62 9.64
N GLY A 25 14.54 -13.82 10.01
CA GLY A 25 14.63 -13.23 11.35
C GLY A 25 13.41 -12.39 11.75
N VAL A 26 12.84 -11.61 10.84
CA VAL A 26 11.62 -10.82 11.09
C VAL A 26 10.39 -11.72 11.25
N CYS A 27 10.25 -12.76 10.43
CA CYS A 27 9.14 -13.71 10.53
C CYS A 27 9.19 -14.54 11.82
N GLN A 28 10.39 -14.94 12.27
CA GLN A 28 10.56 -15.74 13.48
C GLN A 28 10.49 -14.92 14.78
N ALA A 29 10.95 -13.66 14.78
CA ALA A 29 11.13 -12.89 16.02
C ALA A 29 10.06 -11.81 16.29
N ARG A 30 9.26 -11.41 15.29
CA ARG A 30 8.33 -10.28 15.42
C ARG A 30 6.90 -10.73 15.14
N HIS A 31 6.10 -10.85 16.19
CA HIS A 31 4.64 -10.74 16.07
C HIS A 31 4.33 -9.26 15.80
N GLY A 32 4.04 -8.91 14.54
CA GLY A 32 3.60 -7.56 14.20
C GLY A 32 2.16 -7.32 14.67
N ASP A 33 1.87 -6.12 15.20
CA ASP A 33 0.52 -5.69 15.58
C ASP A 33 -0.30 -5.33 14.33
N PHE A 34 -0.59 -6.33 13.50
CA PHE A 34 -1.36 -6.14 12.29
C PHE A 34 -2.82 -5.84 12.65
N ALA A 35 -3.26 -4.65 12.27
CA ALA A 35 -4.67 -4.26 12.31
C ALA A 35 -5.04 -3.50 11.03
N PRO A 36 -6.22 -3.78 10.43
CA PRO A 36 -6.75 -2.95 9.36
C PRO A 36 -6.88 -1.48 9.79
N ILE A 37 -6.73 -0.56 8.83
CA ILE A 37 -6.81 0.88 9.10
C ILE A 37 -8.23 1.39 9.40
N TYR A 38 -9.26 0.57 9.20
CA TYR A 38 -10.65 0.82 9.56
C TYR A 38 -11.38 -0.52 9.80
N PRO A 39 -12.46 -0.54 10.61
CA PRO A 39 -13.29 -1.73 10.80
C PRO A 39 -14.27 -1.93 9.62
N ASN A 40 -14.75 -3.17 9.40
CA ASN A 40 -15.61 -3.50 8.26
C ASN A 40 -16.94 -2.74 8.25
N ASN A 41 -17.52 -2.52 9.44
CA ASN A 41 -18.79 -1.84 9.66
C ASN A 41 -18.71 -0.31 9.57
N MET A 42 -17.54 0.27 9.23
CA MET A 42 -17.42 1.71 8.99
C MET A 42 -18.24 2.10 7.75
N PRO A 43 -18.99 3.22 7.77
CA PRO A 43 -19.73 3.69 6.61
C PRO A 43 -18.83 3.89 5.37
N LEU A 44 -19.33 3.53 4.19
CA LEU A 44 -18.58 3.66 2.93
C LEU A 44 -18.14 5.12 2.63
N ALA A 45 -18.87 6.10 3.18
CA ALA A 45 -18.53 7.52 3.11
C ALA A 45 -17.26 7.89 3.89
N GLU A 46 -16.95 7.17 4.97
CA GLU A 46 -15.82 7.43 5.88
C GLU A 46 -14.57 6.61 5.55
N LYS A 47 -14.75 5.46 4.90
CA LYS A 47 -13.64 4.57 4.48
C LYS A 47 -12.61 5.30 3.60
N VAL A 48 -13.05 6.10 2.62
CA VAL A 48 -12.13 6.81 1.71
C VAL A 48 -11.40 7.98 2.39
N PRO A 49 -12.07 8.87 3.14
CA PRO A 49 -11.37 9.86 3.98
C PRO A 49 -10.34 9.22 4.91
N THR A 50 -10.66 8.06 5.50
CA THR A 50 -9.73 7.33 6.38
C THR A 50 -8.48 6.86 5.64
N ILE A 51 -8.63 6.31 4.42
CA ILE A 51 -7.50 5.95 3.54
C ILE A 51 -6.68 7.19 3.16
N CYS A 52 -7.36 8.28 2.77
CA CYS A 52 -6.71 9.54 2.40
C CYS A 52 -5.89 10.13 3.56
N ALA A 53 -6.42 10.08 4.79
CA ALA A 53 -5.75 10.61 5.97
C ALA A 53 -4.57 9.74 6.42
N ARG A 54 -4.75 8.41 6.46
CA ARG A 54 -3.75 7.48 7.02
C ARG A 54 -2.66 7.06 6.02
N ILE A 55 -3.03 6.83 4.75
CA ILE A 55 -2.10 6.32 3.73
C ILE A 55 -1.60 7.44 2.83
N CYS A 56 -2.51 8.19 2.20
CA CYS A 56 -2.13 9.21 1.22
C CYS A 56 -1.67 10.53 1.87
N ARG A 57 -1.97 10.74 3.16
CA ARG A 57 -1.67 11.93 3.96
C ARG A 57 -2.19 13.24 3.33
N THR A 58 -3.37 13.20 2.72
CA THR A 58 -4.02 14.35 2.06
C THR A 58 -5.16 14.91 2.90
N ASN A 59 -5.33 16.24 2.96
CA ASN A 59 -6.49 16.88 3.59
C ASN A 59 -7.76 16.56 2.81
N ASN A 60 -8.55 15.61 3.32
CA ASN A 60 -9.86 15.15 2.85
C ASN A 60 -9.99 14.90 1.34
N GLY A 61 -10.20 13.63 0.98
CA GLY A 61 -10.57 13.28 -0.40
C GLY A 61 -11.84 14.02 -0.81
N LEU A 62 -11.71 15.00 -1.72
CA LEU A 62 -12.85 15.73 -2.25
C LEU A 62 -13.77 14.75 -3.01
N MET A 63 -14.99 14.59 -2.51
CA MET A 63 -15.99 13.72 -3.11
C MET A 63 -16.85 14.53 -4.09
N GLY A 64 -16.79 14.20 -5.37
CA GLY A 64 -17.76 14.71 -6.36
C GLY A 64 -19.17 14.16 -6.11
N GLN A 65 -20.20 14.91 -6.50
CA GLN A 65 -21.60 14.57 -6.24
C GLN A 65 -22.01 13.16 -6.75
N ARG A 66 -21.53 12.75 -7.94
CA ARG A 66 -21.80 11.39 -8.48
C ARG A 66 -21.30 10.27 -7.57
N ILE A 67 -20.17 10.49 -6.90
CA ILE A 67 -19.55 9.51 -6.01
C ILE A 67 -20.35 9.43 -4.70
N ALA A 68 -20.84 10.57 -4.19
CA ALA A 68 -21.71 10.60 -3.02
C ALA A 68 -23.01 9.81 -3.27
N ILE A 69 -23.65 10.03 -4.42
CA ILE A 69 -24.87 9.30 -4.83
C ILE A 69 -24.61 7.80 -4.96
N SER A 70 -23.53 7.41 -5.65
CA SER A 70 -23.18 6.00 -5.84
C SER A 70 -22.95 5.27 -4.51
N ARG A 71 -22.45 5.95 -3.47
CA ARG A 71 -22.29 5.36 -2.13
C ARG A 71 -23.61 5.23 -1.39
N ILE A 72 -24.50 6.22 -1.49
CA ILE A 72 -25.84 6.13 -0.90
C ILE A 72 -26.59 4.96 -1.52
N CYS A 73 -26.53 4.81 -2.85
CA CYS A 73 -27.08 3.65 -3.54
C CYS A 73 -26.41 2.36 -3.05
N GLY A 74 -25.07 2.30 -2.99
CA GLY A 74 -24.34 1.13 -2.48
C GLY A 74 -24.80 0.70 -1.09
N ASN A 75 -25.00 1.64 -0.16
CA ASN A 75 -25.56 1.34 1.16
C ASN A 75 -26.99 0.80 1.06
N PHE A 76 -27.85 1.39 0.24
CA PHE A 76 -29.23 0.91 0.02
C PHE A 76 -29.27 -0.53 -0.52
N TRP A 77 -28.35 -0.88 -1.41
CA TRP A 77 -28.23 -2.24 -1.97
C TRP A 77 -27.51 -3.23 -1.04
N GLY A 78 -27.15 -2.83 0.19
CA GLY A 78 -26.49 -3.70 1.16
C GLY A 78 -24.96 -3.81 0.99
N TYR A 79 -24.33 -2.97 0.17
CA TYR A 79 -22.87 -2.94 -0.03
C TYR A 79 -22.13 -2.00 0.94
N GLY A 80 -22.76 -1.52 2.01
CA GLY A 80 -22.14 -0.56 2.94
C GLY A 80 -20.93 -1.10 3.70
N ASP A 81 -20.91 -2.40 3.98
CA ASP A 81 -19.85 -3.07 4.74
C ASP A 81 -18.67 -3.53 3.88
N GLN A 82 -18.76 -3.39 2.56
CA GLN A 82 -17.68 -3.80 1.65
C GLN A 82 -16.42 -2.94 1.83
N PRO A 83 -15.22 -3.50 1.60
CA PRO A 83 -13.97 -2.75 1.63
C PRO A 83 -13.89 -1.74 0.48
N ALA A 84 -13.14 -0.65 0.67
CA ALA A 84 -12.95 0.36 -0.35
C ALA A 84 -11.67 0.11 -1.17
N CYS A 85 -11.79 0.08 -2.51
CA CYS A 85 -10.65 0.04 -3.43
C CYS A 85 -10.37 1.44 -4.01
N MET A 86 -9.11 1.88 -3.94
CA MET A 86 -8.68 3.18 -4.47
C MET A 86 -8.04 3.00 -5.84
N ALA A 87 -8.75 3.40 -6.89
CA ALA A 87 -8.18 3.52 -8.23
C ALA A 87 -7.46 4.86 -8.38
N LYS A 88 -6.15 4.89 -8.12
CA LYS A 88 -5.29 6.08 -8.29
C LYS A 88 -4.00 5.76 -9.04
N THR A 89 -3.23 6.80 -9.37
CA THR A 89 -1.89 6.64 -9.97
C THR A 89 -0.96 5.86 -9.02
N GLY A 90 -0.12 4.98 -9.57
CA GLY A 90 0.92 4.26 -8.81
C GLY A 90 2.16 5.12 -8.50
N TYR A 91 2.31 6.25 -9.18
CA TYR A 91 3.53 7.08 -9.15
C TYR A 91 3.55 8.12 -8.02
N SER A 92 2.39 8.46 -7.47
CA SER A 92 2.25 9.50 -6.44
C SER A 92 1.29 9.06 -5.33
N PHE A 93 1.49 9.56 -4.11
CA PHE A 93 0.50 9.47 -3.03
C PHE A 93 -0.73 10.35 -3.31
N SER A 94 -0.60 11.37 -4.17
CA SER A 94 -1.70 12.19 -4.64
C SER A 94 -2.37 11.60 -5.90
N ASN A 95 -3.45 12.24 -6.34
CA ASN A 95 -4.09 11.92 -7.62
C ASN A 95 -3.41 12.59 -8.84
N HIS A 96 -2.33 13.34 -8.62
CA HIS A 96 -1.55 13.97 -9.69
C HIS A 96 -0.25 13.20 -9.91
N PRO A 97 0.00 12.65 -11.12
CA PRO A 97 1.14 11.77 -11.37
C PRO A 97 2.49 12.48 -11.22
N THR A 98 2.54 13.80 -11.42
CA THR A 98 3.77 14.61 -11.36
C THR A 98 4.13 15.10 -9.95
N LYS A 99 3.23 14.96 -8.96
CA LYS A 99 3.52 15.32 -7.57
C LYS A 99 4.33 14.21 -6.90
N MET A 100 5.65 14.30 -7.01
CA MET A 100 6.61 13.34 -6.46
C MET A 100 7.25 13.89 -5.17
N GLY A 101 7.74 12.99 -4.29
CA GLY A 101 8.37 13.33 -3.01
C GLY A 101 7.51 13.04 -1.77
N GLY A 102 8.03 13.32 -0.58
CA GLY A 102 7.38 13.06 0.72
C GLY A 102 6.41 14.15 1.14
N MET A 103 5.50 14.56 0.23
CA MET A 103 4.78 15.82 0.38
C MET A 103 3.92 15.88 1.66
N ARG A 104 4.12 16.99 2.39
CA ARG A 104 3.11 17.72 3.18
C ARG A 104 3.06 19.15 2.63
N ALA A 105 1.90 19.56 2.11
CA ALA A 105 1.38 20.92 1.98
C ALA A 105 -0.14 20.79 1.90
#